data_AF-S0FYM5-F1
#
_entry.id   AF-S0FYM5-F1
#
_cell.length_a   1.000
_cell.length_b   1.000
_cell.length_c   1.000
_cell.angle_alpha   90.00
_cell.angle_beta   90.00
_cell.angle_gamma   90.00
#
_symmetry.space_group_name_H-M   'P 1'
#
loop_
_entity.id
_entity.type
_entity.pdbx_description
1 polymer ?
#
loop_
_entity_poly.entity_id
_entity_poly.type
_entity_poly.pdbx_seq_one_letter_code
_entity_poly.pdbx_strand_id
1 'polypeptide(L)'
;MNDNDLFFLETIFTRSADGLLICDRQGRILKMNQAAERLNGIRSSEVLGKDVRALVKEGQINRSATQEVLETRRQVSLVQTTPRSGYSLLVTGTPVFDDAGEIAYVVVNERDISLIRDMKRQLAQVRQESEKMREELTELTLRELTDNDVVALSPSMKQTVHLALKLARLGASNILLSGESGTGKGLLAKFIHKHSPRAQNPFIQINCAALPENLLEAELFGYEKGAFTGARETGKAGLFELAAKGTLFLDEIGEMSPGVQAKLLKYLDDQEIMPLGSTRSKKIDCSVLAATNQDLLELTRKKRFRLDLFHRLNTFTLSIPPLRERPEDILELTRICLKRFNKKYNRRAHIGYRSLQALKTYAFPGNVRELINIVKQAVAMCDRRQLDDYLIRLTDAPNCPDPGTPVKKTGGNLVQTLESVEHDMLKQAAQRCRTTRQAAEFLGISQPTVVRKFKKYHVRIRNG
;
A
#
# COMPACT_ATOMS: atom_id res chain seq x y z
N MET A 1 -32.71 61.92 -8.23
CA MET A 1 -32.64 60.75 -9.14
C MET A 1 -33.36 61.14 -10.41
N ASN A 2 -32.73 60.97 -11.57
CA ASN A 2 -33.45 61.16 -12.83
C ASN A 2 -34.38 59.95 -13.04
N ASP A 3 -35.53 60.14 -13.70
CA ASP A 3 -36.51 59.06 -13.93
C ASP A 3 -35.90 57.82 -14.62
N ASN A 4 -34.85 58.03 -15.43
CA ASN A 4 -34.08 56.96 -16.06
C ASN A 4 -33.33 56.06 -15.07
N ASP A 5 -32.82 56.60 -13.96
CA ASP A 5 -32.07 55.82 -12.96
C ASP A 5 -33.00 54.91 -12.16
N LEU A 6 -34.21 55.42 -11.85
CA LEU A 6 -35.23 54.65 -11.14
C LEU A 6 -35.73 53.49 -12.00
N PHE A 7 -35.99 53.75 -13.29
CA PHE A 7 -36.37 52.73 -14.26
C PHE A 7 -35.27 51.66 -14.43
N PHE A 8 -34.00 52.06 -14.43
CA PHE A 8 -32.87 51.14 -14.53
C PHE A 8 -32.76 50.21 -13.31
N LEU A 9 -32.86 50.76 -12.10
CA LEU A 9 -32.84 49.97 -10.86
C LEU A 9 -34.04 49.04 -10.73
N GLU A 10 -35.23 49.49 -11.14
CA GLU A 10 -36.43 48.65 -11.18
C GLU A 10 -36.30 47.49 -12.17
N THR A 11 -35.68 47.73 -13.32
CA THR A 11 -35.40 46.69 -14.31
C THR A 11 -34.47 45.62 -13.75
N ILE A 12 -33.37 46.02 -13.08
CA ILE A 12 -32.44 45.08 -12.43
C ILE A 12 -33.16 44.24 -11.37
N PHE A 13 -33.93 44.89 -10.49
CA PHE A 13 -34.66 44.20 -9.43
C PHE A 13 -35.64 43.16 -10.00
N THR A 14 -36.41 43.55 -11.01
CA THR A 14 -37.47 42.73 -11.59
C THR A 14 -36.93 41.58 -12.44
N ARG A 15 -35.83 41.80 -13.18
CA ARG A 15 -35.27 40.84 -14.15
C ARG A 15 -34.11 39.99 -13.60
N SER A 16 -33.71 40.19 -12.34
CA SER A 16 -32.67 39.37 -11.71
C SER A 16 -33.04 37.89 -11.75
N ALA A 17 -32.05 37.04 -12.06
CA ALA A 17 -32.20 35.59 -12.04
C ALA A 17 -32.32 35.03 -10.61
N ASP A 18 -31.64 35.68 -9.66
CA ASP A 18 -31.76 35.38 -8.23
C ASP A 18 -33.01 36.07 -7.66
N GLY A 19 -33.61 35.43 -6.65
CA GLY A 19 -34.74 35.98 -5.91
C GLY A 19 -34.29 37.15 -5.05
N LEU A 20 -34.96 38.29 -5.19
CA LEU A 20 -34.69 39.48 -4.41
C LEU A 20 -35.91 39.86 -3.58
N LEU A 21 -35.65 40.10 -2.29
CA LEU A 21 -36.64 40.51 -1.32
C LEU A 21 -36.08 41.67 -0.49
N ILE A 22 -36.88 42.71 -0.27
CA ILE A 22 -36.51 43.86 0.55
C ILE A 22 -37.47 43.93 1.72
N CYS A 23 -36.92 43.98 2.94
CA CYS A 23 -37.69 44.11 4.16
C CYS A 23 -37.36 45.42 4.88
N ASP A 24 -38.32 45.95 5.63
CA ASP A 24 -38.11 47.10 6.52
C ASP A 24 -37.37 46.69 7.82
N ARG A 25 -37.13 47.69 8.68
CA ARG A 25 -36.47 47.53 9.98
C ARG A 25 -37.25 46.67 10.98
N GLN A 26 -38.53 46.41 10.75
CA GLN A 26 -39.35 45.49 11.55
C GLN A 26 -39.45 44.09 10.93
N GLY A 27 -38.86 43.87 9.75
CA GLY A 27 -38.92 42.59 9.05
C GLY A 27 -40.18 42.42 8.19
N ARG A 28 -40.89 43.50 7.86
CA ARG A 28 -42.01 43.44 6.92
C ARG A 28 -41.52 43.52 5.49
N ILE A 29 -42.10 42.70 4.61
CA ILE A 29 -41.72 42.64 3.20
C ILE A 29 -42.26 43.86 2.47
N LEU A 30 -41.36 44.64 1.88
CA LEU A 30 -41.68 45.84 1.10
C LEU A 30 -41.70 45.56 -0.41
N LYS A 31 -40.79 44.71 -0.88
CA LYS A 31 -40.69 44.32 -2.29
C LYS A 31 -40.22 42.88 -2.43
N MET A 32 -40.71 42.24 -3.49
CA MET A 32 -40.36 40.89 -3.91
C MET A 32 -40.35 40.85 -5.44
N ASN A 33 -39.29 40.31 -6.05
CA ASN A 33 -39.21 40.19 -7.50
C ASN A 33 -39.82 38.87 -8.00
N GLN A 34 -40.00 38.77 -9.32
CA GLN A 34 -40.59 37.59 -9.97
C GLN A 34 -39.78 36.30 -9.75
N ALA A 35 -38.45 36.40 -9.64
CA ALA A 35 -37.59 35.26 -9.34
C ALA A 35 -37.85 34.72 -7.92
N ALA A 36 -37.99 35.59 -6.92
CA ALA A 36 -38.34 35.20 -5.56
C ALA A 36 -39.73 34.57 -5.51
N GLU A 37 -40.71 35.08 -6.27
CA GLU A 37 -42.05 34.48 -6.32
C GLU A 37 -42.00 33.03 -6.82
N ARG A 38 -41.24 32.80 -7.89
CA ARG A 38 -41.01 31.46 -8.46
C ARG A 38 -40.27 30.53 -7.48
N LEU A 39 -39.20 31.03 -6.87
CA LEU A 39 -38.35 30.24 -5.96
C LEU A 39 -39.09 29.86 -4.67
N ASN A 40 -39.93 30.74 -4.13
CA ASN A 40 -40.71 30.45 -2.93
C ASN A 40 -42.08 29.81 -3.21
N GLY A 41 -42.60 29.91 -4.43
CA GLY A 41 -43.94 29.44 -4.77
C GLY A 41 -45.04 30.28 -4.14
N ILE A 42 -44.81 31.59 -3.98
CA ILE A 42 -45.72 32.54 -3.33
C ILE A 42 -45.78 33.81 -4.17
N ARG A 43 -46.96 34.40 -4.35
CA ARG A 43 -47.11 35.68 -5.05
C ARG A 43 -46.74 36.85 -4.13
N SER A 44 -46.09 37.86 -4.67
CA SER A 44 -45.72 39.09 -3.97
C SER A 44 -46.93 39.73 -3.30
N SER A 45 -48.08 39.79 -3.97
CA SER A 45 -49.33 40.32 -3.43
C SER A 45 -49.83 39.61 -2.15
N GLU A 46 -49.42 38.36 -1.89
CA GLU A 46 -49.81 37.60 -0.71
C GLU A 46 -48.95 37.91 0.52
N VAL A 47 -47.75 38.49 0.32
CA VAL A 47 -46.72 38.63 1.35
C VAL A 47 -46.24 40.06 1.57
N LEU A 48 -46.52 40.98 0.65
CA LEU A 48 -46.26 42.41 0.83
C LEU A 48 -46.94 42.91 2.13
N GLY A 49 -46.16 43.62 2.95
CA GLY A 49 -46.58 44.17 4.25
C GLY A 49 -46.62 43.16 5.40
N LYS A 50 -46.45 41.85 5.15
CA LYS A 50 -46.38 40.82 6.19
C LYS A 50 -44.98 40.74 6.77
N ASP A 51 -44.91 40.39 8.06
CA ASP A 51 -43.67 40.08 8.77
C ASP A 51 -43.14 38.71 8.35
N VAL A 52 -41.85 38.63 8.03
CA VAL A 52 -41.15 37.37 7.69
C VAL A 52 -41.30 36.28 8.76
N ARG A 53 -41.50 36.65 10.03
CA ARG A 53 -41.74 35.70 11.13
C ARG A 53 -43.07 34.98 10.97
N ALA A 54 -44.07 35.60 10.35
CA ALA A 54 -45.34 34.95 10.03
C ALA A 54 -45.13 33.84 8.98
N LEU A 55 -44.28 34.08 7.97
CA LEU A 55 -43.94 33.08 6.95
C LEU A 55 -43.25 31.84 7.56
N VAL A 56 -42.40 32.04 8.57
CA VAL A 56 -41.79 30.93 9.33
C VAL A 56 -42.86 30.16 10.11
N LYS A 57 -43.74 30.86 10.84
CA LYS A 57 -44.81 30.25 11.65
C LYS A 57 -45.83 29.48 10.81
N GLU A 58 -46.17 29.98 9.63
CA GLU A 58 -47.09 29.35 8.68
C GLU A 58 -46.43 28.17 7.92
N GLY A 59 -45.15 27.89 8.19
CA GLY A 59 -44.40 26.80 7.54
C GLY A 59 -44.12 27.06 6.06
N GLN A 60 -44.26 28.30 5.59
CA GLN A 60 -43.93 28.67 4.21
C GLN A 60 -42.43 28.67 3.96
N ILE A 61 -41.65 28.97 5.01
CA ILE A 61 -40.19 28.87 5.05
C ILE A 61 -39.77 28.26 6.40
N ASN A 62 -38.64 27.58 6.45
CA ASN A 62 -38.15 26.93 7.68
C ASN A 62 -37.36 27.88 8.60
N ARG A 63 -36.69 28.89 8.03
CA ARG A 63 -35.89 29.92 8.72
C ARG A 63 -35.91 31.20 7.90
N SER A 64 -35.55 32.34 8.49
CA SER A 64 -35.52 33.64 7.81
C SER A 64 -34.17 34.34 8.02
N ALA A 65 -33.47 34.64 6.92
CA ALA A 65 -32.23 35.42 6.99
C ALA A 65 -32.50 36.85 7.50
N THR A 66 -33.64 37.44 7.12
CA THR A 66 -34.05 38.78 7.60
C THR A 66 -34.14 38.83 9.12
N GLN A 67 -34.75 37.81 9.75
CA GLN A 67 -34.85 37.77 11.21
C GLN A 67 -33.46 37.75 11.86
N GLU A 68 -32.56 36.89 11.39
CA GLU A 68 -31.20 36.79 11.94
C GLU A 68 -30.37 38.05 11.69
N VAL A 69 -30.55 38.72 10.56
CA VAL A 69 -29.92 40.02 10.28
C VAL A 69 -30.39 41.09 11.25
N LEU A 70 -31.70 41.17 11.55
CA LEU A 70 -32.24 42.15 12.49
C LEU A 70 -31.73 41.90 13.92
N GLU A 71 -31.55 40.64 14.32
CA GLU A 71 -31.03 40.28 15.64
C GLU A 71 -29.51 40.52 15.77
N THR A 72 -28.75 40.17 14.73
CA THR A 72 -27.27 40.23 14.78
C THR A 72 -26.71 41.58 14.33
N ARG A 73 -27.47 42.33 13.53
CA ARG A 73 -27.04 43.53 12.80
C ARG A 73 -25.87 43.29 11.84
N ARG A 74 -25.75 42.06 11.29
CA ARG A 74 -24.68 41.66 10.35
C ARG A 74 -25.28 40.96 9.14
N GLN A 75 -24.49 40.83 8.08
CA GLN A 75 -24.86 39.96 6.95
C GLN A 75 -24.94 38.50 7.41
N VAL A 76 -26.01 37.80 7.01
CA VAL A 76 -26.24 36.39 7.35
C VAL A 76 -26.56 35.61 6.09
N SER A 77 -25.89 34.47 5.91
CA SER A 77 -26.14 33.53 4.82
C SER A 77 -26.57 32.19 5.41
N LEU A 78 -27.74 31.69 5.01
CA LEU A 78 -28.29 30.43 5.50
C LEU A 78 -28.96 29.63 4.38
N VAL A 79 -29.20 28.35 4.64
CA VAL A 79 -29.97 27.50 3.74
C VAL A 79 -31.43 27.46 4.20
N GLN A 80 -32.31 27.97 3.35
CA GLN A 80 -33.76 27.97 3.53
C GLN A 80 -34.38 26.88 2.64
N THR A 81 -35.41 26.21 3.13
CA THR A 81 -36.23 25.29 2.35
C THR A 81 -37.63 25.85 2.23
N THR A 82 -38.20 25.78 1.04
CA THR A 82 -39.50 26.34 0.70
C THR A 82 -40.48 25.19 0.39
N PRO A 83 -41.31 24.74 1.35
CA PRO A 83 -42.13 23.53 1.16
C PRO A 83 -43.11 23.61 -0.02
N ARG A 84 -43.58 24.80 -0.37
CA ARG A 84 -44.53 25.00 -1.49
C ARG A 84 -43.89 24.77 -2.86
N SER A 85 -42.65 25.20 -3.06
CA SER A 85 -41.94 25.04 -4.33
C SER A 85 -40.98 23.85 -4.35
N GLY A 86 -40.61 23.33 -3.19
CA GLY A 86 -39.64 22.24 -3.02
C GLY A 86 -38.18 22.67 -3.16
N TYR A 87 -37.90 23.93 -3.46
CA TYR A 87 -36.54 24.43 -3.61
C TYR A 87 -35.78 24.51 -2.28
N SER A 88 -34.45 24.43 -2.40
CA SER A 88 -33.52 24.75 -1.32
C SER A 88 -32.68 25.93 -1.75
N LEU A 89 -32.79 27.01 -1.00
CA LEU A 89 -32.26 28.31 -1.34
C LEU A 89 -31.10 28.65 -0.42
N LEU A 90 -29.99 29.12 -0.98
CA LEU A 90 -29.00 29.89 -0.23
C LEU A 90 -29.53 31.32 -0.13
N VAL A 91 -29.92 31.72 1.07
CA VAL A 91 -30.53 33.01 1.35
C VAL A 91 -29.51 33.86 2.10
N THR A 92 -29.13 34.98 1.50
CA THR A 92 -28.20 35.95 2.07
C THR A 92 -28.93 37.25 2.37
N GLY A 93 -29.13 37.55 3.65
CA GLY A 93 -29.66 38.82 4.11
C GLY A 93 -28.53 39.80 4.41
N THR A 94 -28.62 41.02 3.89
CA THR A 94 -27.63 42.09 4.09
C THR A 94 -28.33 43.32 4.69
N PRO A 95 -27.92 43.80 5.87
CA PRO A 95 -28.50 45.01 6.46
C PRO A 95 -28.01 46.25 5.71
N VAL A 96 -28.92 47.19 5.50
CA VAL A 96 -28.64 48.54 4.98
C VAL A 96 -28.93 49.52 6.10
N PHE A 97 -27.94 50.34 6.46
CA PHE A 97 -28.04 51.27 7.58
C PHE A 97 -28.40 52.69 7.09
N ASP A 98 -29.11 53.44 7.93
CA ASP A 98 -29.32 54.89 7.76
C ASP A 98 -28.17 55.71 8.38
N ASP A 99 -28.24 57.03 8.24
CA ASP A 99 -27.24 57.97 8.78
C ASP A 99 -27.13 57.95 10.31
N ALA A 100 -28.13 57.41 11.02
CA ALA A 100 -28.12 57.23 12.47
C ALA A 100 -27.49 55.90 12.90
N GLY A 101 -27.07 55.05 11.95
CA GLY A 101 -26.52 53.73 12.22
C GLY A 101 -27.58 52.66 12.52
N GLU A 102 -28.86 52.96 12.27
CA GLU A 102 -29.96 52.03 12.44
C GLU A 102 -30.25 51.29 11.13
N ILE A 103 -30.77 50.06 11.20
CA ILE A 103 -31.11 49.31 9.99
C ILE A 103 -32.32 50.00 9.33
N ALA A 104 -32.12 50.54 8.14
CA ALA A 104 -33.17 51.09 7.29
C ALA A 104 -33.92 49.95 6.58
N TYR A 105 -33.17 49.03 5.98
CA TYR A 105 -33.70 47.92 5.21
C TYR A 105 -32.84 46.66 5.35
N VAL A 106 -33.42 45.50 5.06
CA VAL A 106 -32.68 44.26 4.83
C VAL A 106 -32.91 43.83 3.39
N VAL A 107 -31.82 43.74 2.62
CA VAL A 107 -31.83 43.22 1.25
C VAL A 107 -31.48 41.74 1.30
N VAL A 108 -32.37 40.92 0.78
CA VAL A 108 -32.23 39.47 0.76
C VAL A 108 -32.03 39.01 -0.67
N ASN A 109 -31.01 38.19 -0.88
CA ASN A 109 -30.76 37.48 -2.12
C ASN A 109 -30.99 35.97 -1.93
N GLU A 110 -31.73 35.35 -2.83
CA GLU A 110 -32.13 33.95 -2.78
C GLU A 110 -31.65 33.21 -4.03
N ARG A 111 -30.80 32.20 -3.83
CA ARG A 111 -30.23 31.42 -4.92
C ARG A 111 -30.57 29.95 -4.79
N ASP A 112 -31.08 29.34 -5.86
CA ASP A 112 -31.37 27.90 -5.88
C ASP A 112 -30.06 27.08 -5.80
N ILE A 113 -29.96 26.23 -4.77
CA ILE A 113 -28.86 25.30 -4.55
C ILE A 113 -29.33 23.84 -4.53
N SER A 114 -30.55 23.56 -5.01
CA SER A 114 -31.17 22.23 -4.94
C SER A 114 -30.32 21.18 -5.65
N LEU A 115 -29.89 21.45 -6.88
CA LEU A 115 -29.01 20.56 -7.65
C LEU A 115 -27.68 20.29 -6.92
N ILE A 116 -27.03 21.34 -6.40
CA ILE A 116 -25.75 21.22 -5.69
C ILE A 116 -25.91 20.36 -4.43
N ARG A 117 -27.01 20.54 -3.71
CA ARG A 117 -27.32 19.77 -2.49
C ARG A 117 -27.56 18.30 -2.82
N ASP A 118 -28.32 18.02 -3.87
CA ASP A 118 -28.67 16.66 -4.26
C ASP A 118 -27.44 15.91 -4.81
N MET A 119 -26.60 16.56 -5.61
CA MET A 119 -25.30 16.02 -6.03
C MET A 119 -24.40 15.70 -4.83
N LYS A 120 -24.32 16.60 -3.83
CA LYS A 120 -23.54 16.35 -2.61
C LYS A 120 -24.06 15.14 -1.83
N ARG A 121 -25.38 14.96 -1.75
CA ARG A 121 -26.00 13.78 -1.12
C ARG A 121 -25.69 12.50 -1.88
N GLN A 122 -25.82 12.50 -3.20
CA GLN A 122 -25.49 11.34 -4.05
C GLN A 122 -24.02 10.94 -3.90
N LEU A 123 -23.09 11.92 -3.90
CA LEU A 123 -21.67 11.65 -3.70
C LEU A 123 -21.37 11.06 -2.30
N ALA A 124 -22.05 11.52 -1.26
CA ALA A 124 -21.90 10.97 0.07
C ALA A 124 -22.40 9.51 0.14
N GLN A 125 -23.53 9.21 -0.50
CA GLN A 125 -24.09 7.86 -0.55
C GLN A 125 -23.18 6.90 -1.31
N VAL A 126 -22.70 7.29 -2.50
CA VAL A 126 -21.77 6.48 -3.30
C VAL A 126 -20.46 6.21 -2.54
N ARG A 127 -19.94 7.20 -1.81
CA ARG A 127 -18.75 7.01 -0.97
C ARG A 127 -19.01 6.02 0.16
N GLN A 128 -20.15 6.14 0.85
CA GLN A 128 -20.52 5.24 1.92
C GLN A 128 -20.74 3.80 1.44
N GLU A 129 -21.38 3.61 0.28
CA GLU A 129 -21.54 2.29 -0.34
C GLU A 129 -20.19 1.70 -0.77
N SER A 130 -19.30 2.52 -1.32
CA SER A 130 -17.93 2.11 -1.68
C SER A 130 -17.10 1.70 -0.44
N GLU A 131 -17.22 2.43 0.66
CA GLU A 131 -16.56 2.10 1.93
C GLU A 131 -17.12 0.81 2.53
N LYS A 132 -18.45 0.64 2.56
CA LYS A 132 -19.08 -0.60 3.03
C LYS A 132 -18.69 -1.81 2.18
N MET A 133 -18.70 -1.69 0.85
CA MET A 133 -18.24 -2.77 -0.03
C MET A 133 -16.76 -3.11 0.22
N ARG A 134 -15.91 -2.09 0.44
CA ARG A 134 -14.51 -2.32 0.81
C ARG A 134 -14.39 -3.02 2.15
N GLU A 135 -15.14 -2.61 3.16
CA GLU A 135 -15.15 -3.22 4.50
C GLU A 135 -15.64 -4.68 4.44
N GLU A 136 -16.75 -4.96 3.77
CA GLU A 136 -17.30 -6.30 3.57
C GLU A 136 -16.34 -7.21 2.79
N LEU A 137 -15.71 -6.70 1.72
CA LEU A 137 -14.62 -7.40 1.04
C LEU A 137 -13.47 -7.69 1.99
N THR A 138 -13.08 -6.72 2.82
CA THR A 138 -11.97 -6.89 3.77
C THR A 138 -12.32 -7.92 4.85
N GLU A 139 -13.56 -7.93 5.34
CA GLU A 139 -14.01 -8.83 6.40
C GLU A 139 -14.20 -10.27 5.91
N LEU A 140 -14.76 -10.46 4.71
CA LEU A 140 -14.83 -11.77 4.05
C LEU A 140 -13.43 -12.32 3.74
N THR A 141 -12.51 -11.47 3.29
CA THR A 141 -11.12 -11.87 3.03
C THR A 141 -10.40 -12.22 4.34
N LEU A 142 -10.64 -11.47 5.43
CA LEU A 142 -9.99 -11.71 6.73
C LEU A 142 -10.46 -13.01 7.40
N ARG A 143 -11.76 -13.35 7.33
CA ARG A 143 -12.28 -14.61 7.89
C ARG A 143 -11.78 -15.85 7.13
N GLU A 144 -11.62 -15.76 5.81
CA GLU A 144 -11.01 -16.84 5.02
C GLU A 144 -9.47 -16.92 5.21
N LEU A 145 -8.83 -15.82 5.60
CA LEU A 145 -7.38 -15.76 5.88
C LEU A 145 -7.00 -16.30 7.26
N THR A 146 -7.86 -16.14 8.27
CA THR A 146 -7.58 -16.55 9.66
C THR A 146 -7.43 -18.06 9.84
N ASP A 147 -8.01 -18.88 8.94
CA ASP A 147 -7.87 -20.34 8.97
C ASP A 147 -6.64 -20.87 8.19
N ASN A 148 -5.84 -19.98 7.57
CA ASN A 148 -4.97 -20.38 6.46
C ASN A 148 -3.53 -19.83 6.52
N ASP A 149 -2.82 -19.91 7.66
CA ASP A 149 -1.34 -19.76 7.82
C ASP A 149 -0.65 -18.53 7.15
N VAL A 150 -1.37 -17.66 6.44
CA VAL A 150 -0.89 -16.54 5.64
C VAL A 150 -1.41 -15.26 6.28
N VAL A 151 -0.50 -14.48 6.82
CA VAL A 151 -0.81 -13.18 7.42
C VAL A 151 -0.87 -12.12 6.33
N ALA A 152 -1.99 -11.41 6.24
CA ALA A 152 -2.19 -10.30 5.32
C ALA A 152 -3.04 -9.19 5.97
N LEU A 153 -2.38 -8.28 6.67
CA LEU A 153 -2.98 -7.08 7.27
C LEU A 153 -2.71 -5.84 6.42
N SER A 154 -1.51 -5.75 5.83
CA SER A 154 -1.14 -4.63 4.97
C SER A 154 -2.01 -4.57 3.70
N PRO A 155 -2.31 -3.36 3.19
CA PRO A 155 -3.09 -3.21 1.95
C PRO A 155 -2.45 -3.93 0.75
N SER A 156 -1.11 -3.89 0.66
CA SER A 156 -0.35 -4.55 -0.41
C SER A 156 -0.51 -6.07 -0.37
N MET A 157 -0.35 -6.69 0.81
CA MET A 157 -0.49 -8.13 0.95
C MET A 157 -1.94 -8.59 0.76
N LYS A 158 -2.92 -7.80 1.24
CA LYS A 158 -4.36 -8.08 1.02
C LYS A 158 -4.72 -8.13 -0.46
N GLN A 159 -4.19 -7.20 -1.27
CA GLN A 159 -4.40 -7.20 -2.72
C GLN A 159 -3.81 -8.46 -3.36
N THR A 160 -2.57 -8.83 -3.01
CA THR A 160 -1.91 -10.04 -3.53
C THR A 160 -2.70 -11.30 -3.18
N VAL A 161 -3.15 -11.43 -1.94
CA VAL A 161 -3.96 -12.59 -1.49
C VAL A 161 -5.31 -12.63 -2.19
N HIS A 162 -5.99 -11.49 -2.33
CA HIS A 162 -7.27 -11.44 -3.03
C HIS A 162 -7.14 -11.87 -4.48
N LEU A 163 -6.10 -11.40 -5.19
CA LEU A 163 -5.82 -11.83 -6.54
C LEU A 163 -5.49 -13.33 -6.60
N ALA A 164 -4.71 -13.85 -5.65
CA ALA A 164 -4.42 -15.27 -5.53
C ALA A 164 -5.68 -16.11 -5.34
N LEU A 165 -6.61 -15.67 -4.47
CA LEU A 165 -7.89 -16.34 -4.23
C LEU A 165 -8.78 -16.33 -5.49
N LYS A 166 -8.82 -15.21 -6.21
CA LYS A 166 -9.57 -15.11 -7.48
C LYS A 166 -9.03 -16.09 -8.52
N LEU A 167 -7.71 -16.15 -8.69
CA LEU A 167 -7.07 -17.09 -9.62
C LEU A 167 -7.27 -18.55 -9.20
N ALA A 168 -7.20 -18.85 -7.91
CA ALA A 168 -7.46 -20.18 -7.36
C ALA A 168 -8.88 -20.66 -7.70
N ARG A 169 -9.90 -19.84 -7.44
CA ARG A 169 -11.31 -20.17 -7.70
C ARG A 169 -11.61 -20.37 -9.19
N LEU A 170 -10.95 -19.60 -10.05
CA LEU A 170 -11.05 -19.76 -11.51
C LEU A 170 -10.40 -21.07 -12.02
N GLY A 171 -9.58 -21.74 -11.20
CA GLY A 171 -8.82 -22.90 -11.64
C GLY A 171 -7.72 -22.55 -12.64
N ALA A 172 -7.21 -21.31 -12.61
CA ALA A 172 -6.17 -20.86 -13.51
C ALA A 172 -4.90 -21.71 -13.33
N SER A 173 -4.33 -22.15 -14.44
CA SER A 173 -3.01 -22.79 -14.50
C SER A 173 -1.92 -21.77 -14.86
N ASN A 174 -0.66 -22.14 -14.63
CA ASN A 174 0.52 -21.36 -15.03
C ASN A 174 0.61 -20.00 -14.32
N ILE A 175 0.53 -20.05 -12.98
CA ILE A 175 0.68 -18.85 -12.14
C ILE A 175 2.15 -18.71 -11.74
N LEU A 176 2.72 -17.54 -11.97
CA LEU A 176 4.08 -17.17 -11.58
C LEU A 176 4.06 -16.33 -10.31
N LEU A 177 4.66 -16.85 -9.23
CA LEU A 177 4.88 -16.14 -7.97
C LEU A 177 6.26 -15.47 -8.00
N SER A 178 6.26 -14.14 -8.11
CA SER A 178 7.48 -13.33 -8.07
C SER A 178 7.64 -12.72 -6.68
N GLY A 179 8.86 -12.69 -6.16
CA GLY A 179 9.18 -11.97 -4.94
C GLY A 179 10.47 -12.45 -4.31
N GLU A 180 11.03 -11.66 -3.41
CA GLU A 180 12.31 -11.95 -2.76
C GLU A 180 12.33 -13.28 -2.00
N SER A 181 13.53 -13.75 -1.70
CA SER A 181 13.69 -14.96 -0.88
C SER A 181 13.10 -14.74 0.53
N GLY A 182 12.45 -15.76 1.07
CA GLY A 182 11.88 -15.72 2.42
C GLY A 182 10.58 -14.92 2.57
N THR A 183 9.93 -14.45 1.49
CA THR A 183 8.64 -13.73 1.55
C THR A 183 7.42 -14.62 1.79
N GLY A 184 7.56 -15.93 1.59
CA GLY A 184 6.48 -16.91 1.80
C GLY A 184 5.84 -17.47 0.52
N LYS A 185 6.52 -17.42 -0.63
CA LYS A 185 6.02 -17.95 -1.93
C LYS A 185 5.41 -19.36 -1.83
N GLY A 186 6.08 -20.28 -1.13
CA GLY A 186 5.57 -21.64 -0.93
C GLY A 186 4.27 -21.73 -0.09
N LEU A 187 4.07 -20.81 0.87
CA LEU A 187 2.80 -20.74 1.61
C LEU A 187 1.67 -20.22 0.72
N LEU A 188 1.95 -19.21 -0.10
CA LEU A 188 0.97 -18.69 -1.05
C LEU A 188 0.62 -19.72 -2.13
N ALA A 189 1.57 -20.53 -2.59
CA ALA A 189 1.30 -21.63 -3.50
C ALA A 189 0.36 -22.69 -2.90
N LYS A 190 0.58 -23.07 -1.63
CA LYS A 190 -0.32 -23.97 -0.89
C LYS A 190 -1.70 -23.37 -0.70
N PHE A 191 -1.77 -22.06 -0.44
CA PHE A 191 -3.02 -21.32 -0.34
C PHE A 191 -3.82 -21.38 -1.65
N ILE A 192 -3.17 -21.11 -2.78
CA ILE A 192 -3.80 -21.20 -4.12
C ILE A 192 -4.32 -22.61 -4.38
N HIS A 193 -3.52 -23.64 -4.10
CA HIS A 193 -3.94 -25.03 -4.28
C HIS A 193 -5.16 -25.38 -3.43
N LYS A 194 -5.17 -25.02 -2.14
CA LYS A 194 -6.26 -25.30 -1.19
C LYS A 194 -7.59 -24.66 -1.60
N HIS A 195 -7.56 -23.52 -2.28
CA HIS A 195 -8.74 -22.79 -2.75
C HIS A 195 -9.09 -23.06 -4.22
N SER A 196 -8.39 -24.00 -4.86
CA SER A 196 -8.64 -24.40 -6.24
C SER A 196 -9.63 -25.57 -6.31
N PRO A 197 -10.28 -25.81 -7.47
CA PRO A 197 -11.09 -27.02 -7.68
C PRO A 197 -10.26 -28.32 -7.54
N ARG A 198 -8.93 -28.23 -7.51
CA ARG A 198 -7.99 -29.36 -7.39
C ARG A 198 -7.48 -29.54 -5.94
N ALA A 199 -8.10 -28.92 -4.95
CA ALA A 199 -7.65 -28.95 -3.55
C ALA A 199 -7.61 -30.36 -2.91
N GLN A 200 -8.40 -31.31 -3.43
CA GLN A 200 -8.42 -32.70 -2.97
C GLN A 200 -7.36 -33.58 -3.65
N ASN A 201 -6.68 -33.06 -4.67
CA ASN A 201 -5.67 -33.76 -5.47
C ASN A 201 -4.26 -33.50 -4.93
N PRO A 202 -3.23 -34.28 -5.33
CA PRO A 202 -1.89 -34.12 -4.80
C PRO A 202 -1.28 -32.73 -5.09
N PHE A 203 -0.67 -32.15 -4.06
CA PHE A 203 0.20 -30.97 -4.17
C PHE A 203 1.65 -31.42 -4.04
N ILE A 204 2.41 -31.30 -5.12
CA ILE A 204 3.82 -31.69 -5.16
C ILE A 204 4.68 -30.45 -5.27
N GLN A 205 5.67 -30.32 -4.38
CA GLN A 205 6.61 -29.21 -4.36
C GLN A 205 8.02 -29.72 -4.64
N ILE A 206 8.72 -29.03 -5.54
CA ILE A 206 10.14 -29.25 -5.81
C ILE A 206 10.86 -27.90 -5.84
N ASN A 207 12.06 -27.85 -5.24
CA ASN A 207 12.97 -26.73 -5.40
C ASN A 207 13.97 -27.08 -6.50
N CYS A 208 14.00 -26.27 -7.56
CA CYS A 208 14.82 -26.48 -8.74
C CYS A 208 16.31 -26.15 -8.51
N ALA A 209 16.64 -25.28 -7.55
CA ALA A 209 18.01 -24.96 -7.19
C ALA A 209 18.68 -26.03 -6.29
N ALA A 210 17.89 -26.92 -5.67
CA ALA A 210 18.40 -27.91 -4.73
C ALA A 210 19.00 -29.15 -5.39
N LEU A 211 18.72 -29.40 -6.67
CA LEU A 211 19.12 -30.62 -7.38
C LEU A 211 20.02 -30.31 -8.58
N PRO A 212 21.05 -31.14 -8.84
CA PRO A 212 21.81 -31.13 -10.09
C PRO A 212 20.91 -31.36 -11.31
N GLU A 213 21.29 -30.82 -12.47
CA GLU A 213 20.46 -30.80 -13.69
C GLU A 213 19.91 -32.18 -14.09
N ASN A 214 20.77 -33.20 -14.17
CA ASN A 214 20.38 -34.55 -14.57
C ASN A 214 19.39 -35.19 -13.58
N LEU A 215 19.54 -34.90 -12.29
CA LEU A 215 18.63 -35.40 -11.26
C LEU A 215 17.30 -34.64 -11.29
N LEU A 216 17.33 -33.31 -11.51
CA LEU A 216 16.12 -32.51 -11.64
C LEU A 216 15.26 -33.00 -12.82
N GLU A 217 15.89 -33.28 -13.96
CA GLU A 217 15.20 -33.80 -15.14
C GLU A 217 14.59 -35.18 -14.89
N ALA A 218 15.33 -36.08 -14.24
CA ALA A 218 14.87 -37.42 -13.88
C ALA A 218 13.74 -37.40 -12.83
N GLU A 219 13.78 -36.49 -11.86
CA GLU A 219 12.71 -36.31 -10.87
C GLU A 219 11.44 -35.73 -11.51
N LEU A 220 11.55 -34.69 -12.35
CA LEU A 220 10.40 -34.04 -12.96
C LEU A 220 9.66 -34.95 -13.93
N PHE A 221 10.37 -35.53 -14.91
CA PHE A 221 9.78 -36.25 -16.04
C PHE A 221 9.78 -37.77 -15.88
N GLY A 222 10.55 -38.30 -14.91
CA GLY A 222 10.74 -39.73 -14.76
C GLY A 222 11.75 -40.30 -15.76
N TYR A 223 12.12 -41.57 -15.56
CA TYR A 223 13.05 -42.28 -16.44
C TYR A 223 12.68 -43.74 -16.60
N GLU A 224 12.97 -44.28 -17.79
CA GLU A 224 12.89 -45.71 -18.09
C GLU A 224 14.20 -46.43 -17.74
N LYS A 225 14.14 -47.77 -17.70
CA LYS A 225 15.29 -48.62 -17.38
C LYS A 225 16.45 -48.32 -18.34
N GLY A 226 17.64 -48.08 -17.79
CA GLY A 226 18.86 -47.86 -18.59
C GLY A 226 19.06 -46.43 -19.12
N ALA A 227 18.28 -45.44 -18.66
CA ALA A 227 18.39 -44.06 -19.15
C ALA A 227 19.72 -43.35 -18.80
N PHE A 228 20.38 -43.66 -17.68
CA PHE A 228 21.68 -43.10 -17.29
C PHE A 228 22.42 -43.99 -16.27
N THR A 229 23.71 -43.71 -16.04
CA THR A 229 24.56 -44.43 -15.07
C THR A 229 24.06 -44.19 -13.63
N GLY A 230 23.42 -45.21 -13.03
CA GLY A 230 22.78 -45.13 -11.70
C GLY A 230 21.25 -45.16 -11.71
N ALA A 231 20.62 -45.32 -12.87
CA ALA A 231 19.18 -45.58 -12.98
C ALA A 231 18.82 -46.92 -12.31
N ARG A 232 17.78 -46.93 -11.47
CA ARG A 232 17.24 -48.17 -10.89
C ARG A 232 16.67 -49.06 -12.01
N GLU A 233 16.86 -50.37 -11.89
CA GLU A 233 16.36 -51.37 -12.86
C GLU A 233 14.84 -51.41 -13.01
N THR A 234 14.09 -50.69 -12.18
CA THR A 234 12.62 -50.62 -12.23
C THR A 234 12.09 -49.37 -12.93
N GLY A 235 12.95 -48.39 -13.25
CA GLY A 235 12.49 -47.04 -13.68
C GLY A 235 11.84 -46.26 -12.52
N LYS A 236 11.56 -44.97 -12.75
CA LYS A 236 10.91 -44.09 -11.76
C LYS A 236 9.88 -43.18 -12.44
N ALA A 237 8.68 -43.12 -11.86
CA ALA A 237 7.64 -42.18 -12.26
C ALA A 237 8.05 -40.73 -11.93
N GLY A 238 7.79 -39.81 -12.86
CA GLY A 238 8.10 -38.39 -12.69
C GLY A 238 7.13 -37.67 -11.74
N LEU A 239 7.56 -36.53 -11.20
CA LEU A 239 6.71 -35.68 -10.36
C LEU A 239 5.47 -35.16 -11.10
N PHE A 240 5.55 -34.98 -12.43
CA PHE A 240 4.35 -34.68 -13.24
C PHE A 240 3.32 -35.81 -13.20
N GLU A 241 3.76 -37.07 -13.23
CA GLU A 241 2.85 -38.24 -13.11
C GLU A 241 2.24 -38.33 -11.71
N LEU A 242 3.05 -38.10 -10.68
CA LEU A 242 2.58 -38.09 -9.30
C LEU A 242 1.62 -36.91 -9.02
N ALA A 243 1.77 -35.79 -9.72
CA ALA A 243 0.92 -34.61 -9.61
C ALA A 243 -0.28 -34.63 -10.58
N ALA A 244 -0.59 -35.77 -11.21
CA ALA A 244 -1.70 -35.88 -12.13
C ALA A 244 -3.03 -35.43 -11.48
N LYS A 245 -3.79 -34.60 -12.19
CA LYS A 245 -5.01 -33.88 -11.75
C LYS A 245 -4.80 -32.92 -10.58
N GLY A 246 -3.59 -32.84 -10.04
CA GLY A 246 -3.21 -32.01 -8.91
C GLY A 246 -2.49 -30.73 -9.33
N THR A 247 -1.50 -30.36 -8.52
CA THR A 247 -0.71 -29.15 -8.71
C THR A 247 0.77 -29.43 -8.45
N LEU A 248 1.61 -29.04 -9.41
CA LEU A 248 3.06 -29.07 -9.29
C LEU A 248 3.57 -27.65 -9.03
N PHE A 249 4.23 -27.47 -7.89
CA PHE A 249 4.87 -26.23 -7.50
C PHE A 249 6.39 -26.30 -7.73
N LEU A 250 6.87 -25.45 -8.65
CA LEU A 250 8.26 -25.31 -9.05
C LEU A 250 8.85 -24.08 -8.34
N ASP A 251 9.61 -24.29 -7.27
CA ASP A 251 10.30 -23.21 -6.57
C ASP A 251 11.67 -22.92 -7.22
N GLU A 252 12.03 -21.65 -7.31
CA GLU A 252 13.29 -21.17 -7.92
C GLU A 252 13.45 -21.57 -9.40
N ILE A 253 12.40 -21.38 -10.20
CA ILE A 253 12.38 -21.74 -11.63
C ILE A 253 13.47 -21.04 -12.48
N GLY A 254 13.99 -19.91 -12.00
CA GLY A 254 15.09 -19.18 -12.66
C GLY A 254 16.42 -19.94 -12.70
N GLU A 255 16.61 -20.94 -11.83
CA GLU A 255 17.83 -21.77 -11.79
C GLU A 255 17.75 -23.02 -12.69
N MET A 256 16.66 -23.23 -13.43
CA MET A 256 16.54 -24.36 -14.34
C MET A 256 17.53 -24.28 -15.51
N SER A 257 18.08 -25.42 -15.91
CA SER A 257 18.93 -25.51 -17.10
C SER A 257 18.13 -25.39 -18.40
N PRO A 258 18.73 -24.94 -19.51
CA PRO A 258 18.03 -24.76 -20.79
C PRO A 258 17.37 -26.04 -21.34
N GLY A 259 17.95 -27.21 -21.05
CA GLY A 259 17.38 -28.51 -21.46
C GLY A 259 16.06 -28.81 -20.75
N VAL A 260 16.02 -28.61 -19.43
CA VAL A 260 14.80 -28.77 -18.62
C VAL A 260 13.74 -27.74 -19.02
N GLN A 261 14.15 -26.49 -19.28
CA GLN A 261 13.25 -25.43 -19.77
C GLN A 261 12.54 -25.82 -21.08
N ALA A 262 13.25 -26.45 -22.03
CA ALA A 262 12.66 -26.89 -23.30
C ALA A 262 11.59 -27.98 -23.11
N LYS A 263 11.83 -28.93 -22.19
CA LYS A 263 10.85 -29.98 -21.87
C LYS A 263 9.65 -29.44 -21.10
N LEU A 264 9.88 -28.49 -20.19
CA LEU A 264 8.81 -27.81 -19.47
C LEU A 264 7.91 -27.02 -20.43
N LEU A 265 8.49 -26.30 -21.40
CA LEU A 265 7.74 -25.60 -22.43
C LEU A 265 6.84 -26.57 -23.22
N LYS A 266 7.40 -27.71 -23.67
CA LYS A 266 6.62 -28.73 -24.39
C LYS A 266 5.42 -29.22 -23.57
N TYR A 267 5.60 -29.41 -22.26
CA TYR A 267 4.48 -29.74 -21.37
C TYR A 267 3.44 -28.60 -21.27
N LEU A 268 3.88 -27.35 -21.14
CA LEU A 268 2.96 -26.21 -21.01
C LEU A 268 2.15 -25.93 -22.29
N ASP A 269 2.64 -26.37 -23.45
CA ASP A 269 1.96 -26.23 -24.74
C ASP A 269 1.10 -27.45 -25.09
N ASP A 270 1.65 -28.66 -25.00
CA ASP A 270 1.00 -29.90 -25.48
C ASP A 270 0.33 -30.74 -24.36
N GLN A 271 0.60 -30.43 -23.08
CA GLN A 271 0.25 -31.25 -21.91
C GLN A 271 0.81 -32.69 -21.99
N GLU A 272 1.91 -32.86 -22.72
CA GLU A 272 2.59 -34.12 -22.90
C GLU A 272 3.97 -34.11 -22.24
N ILE A 273 4.25 -35.18 -21.48
CA ILE A 273 5.59 -35.43 -20.94
C ILE A 273 6.24 -36.62 -21.65
N MET A 274 7.56 -36.60 -21.73
CA MET A 274 8.36 -37.70 -22.27
C MET A 274 9.43 -38.08 -21.24
N PRO A 275 9.34 -39.27 -20.62
CA PRO A 275 10.35 -39.75 -19.68
C PRO A 275 11.73 -39.87 -20.34
N LEU A 276 12.78 -39.75 -19.54
CA LEU A 276 14.15 -39.95 -20.01
C LEU A 276 14.34 -41.38 -20.54
N GLY A 277 14.87 -41.48 -21.76
CA GLY A 277 15.09 -42.76 -22.45
C GLY A 277 13.85 -43.37 -23.11
N SER A 278 12.66 -42.79 -22.92
CA SER A 278 11.43 -43.28 -23.54
C SER A 278 11.21 -42.66 -24.92
N THR A 279 10.59 -43.42 -25.82
CA THR A 279 10.11 -42.93 -27.13
C THR A 279 8.62 -42.58 -27.12
N ARG A 280 7.91 -42.82 -26.02
CA ARG A 280 6.46 -42.61 -25.89
C ARG A 280 6.17 -41.36 -25.06
N SER A 281 5.31 -40.48 -25.57
CA SER A 281 4.75 -39.38 -24.79
C SER A 281 3.54 -39.84 -23.98
N LYS A 282 3.31 -39.19 -22.84
CA LYS A 282 2.14 -39.39 -21.98
C LYS A 282 1.43 -38.06 -21.76
N LYS A 283 0.12 -38.04 -22.00
CA LYS A 283 -0.73 -36.87 -21.71
C LYS A 283 -1.07 -36.83 -20.23
N ILE A 284 -0.78 -35.71 -19.59
CA ILE A 284 -1.01 -35.51 -18.16
C ILE A 284 -1.58 -34.11 -17.94
N ASP A 285 -2.76 -34.05 -17.31
CA ASP A 285 -3.29 -32.79 -16.81
C ASP A 285 -2.76 -32.53 -15.40
N CYS A 286 -1.89 -31.52 -15.27
CA CYS A 286 -1.41 -31.01 -13.99
C CYS A 286 -1.33 -29.48 -14.03
N SER A 287 -1.76 -28.82 -12.96
CA SER A 287 -1.65 -27.36 -12.86
C SER A 287 -0.23 -27.00 -12.41
N VAL A 288 0.40 -26.05 -13.09
CA VAL A 288 1.75 -25.59 -12.76
C VAL A 288 1.68 -24.27 -12.01
N LEU A 289 2.33 -24.24 -10.85
CA LEU A 289 2.64 -23.03 -10.10
C LEU A 289 4.16 -22.86 -10.10
N ALA A 290 4.66 -21.72 -10.55
CA ALA A 290 6.09 -21.44 -10.56
C ALA A 290 6.41 -20.31 -9.57
N ALA A 291 7.59 -20.34 -8.97
CA ALA A 291 8.09 -19.28 -8.12
C ALA A 291 9.52 -18.87 -8.50
N THR A 292 9.80 -17.58 -8.41
CA THR A 292 11.14 -17.03 -8.64
C THR A 292 11.45 -15.89 -7.67
N ASN A 293 12.71 -15.76 -7.31
CA ASN A 293 13.28 -14.60 -6.62
C ASN A 293 14.10 -13.69 -7.55
N GLN A 294 14.36 -14.14 -8.78
CA GLN A 294 15.12 -13.40 -9.79
C GLN A 294 14.19 -12.79 -10.82
N ASP A 295 14.66 -11.70 -11.45
CA ASP A 295 13.99 -11.13 -12.61
C ASP A 295 14.23 -12.01 -13.85
N LEU A 296 13.19 -12.76 -14.24
CA LEU A 296 13.24 -13.63 -15.41
C LEU A 296 13.48 -12.84 -16.71
N LEU A 297 13.10 -11.58 -16.76
CA LEU A 297 13.29 -10.73 -17.94
C LEU A 297 14.78 -10.40 -18.13
N GLU A 298 15.51 -10.16 -17.04
CA GLU A 298 16.96 -10.02 -17.08
C GLU A 298 17.67 -11.34 -17.44
N LEU A 299 17.22 -12.47 -16.90
CA LEU A 299 17.79 -13.78 -17.24
C LEU A 299 17.61 -14.13 -18.72
N THR A 300 16.49 -13.69 -19.30
CA THR A 300 16.22 -13.85 -20.73
C THR A 300 17.19 -13.03 -21.57
N ARG A 301 17.47 -11.78 -21.17
CA ARG A 301 18.51 -10.94 -21.83
C ARG A 301 19.90 -11.58 -21.75
N LYS A 302 20.21 -12.27 -20.66
CA LYS A 302 21.47 -13.01 -20.45
C LYS A 302 21.49 -14.40 -21.12
N LYS A 303 20.47 -14.77 -21.90
CA LYS A 303 20.30 -16.10 -22.54
C LYS A 303 20.34 -17.30 -21.58
N ARG A 304 20.12 -17.07 -20.27
CA ARG A 304 20.01 -18.15 -19.27
C ARG A 304 18.59 -18.71 -19.18
N PHE A 305 17.61 -17.92 -19.60
CA PHE A 305 16.20 -18.31 -19.62
C PHE A 305 15.63 -18.10 -21.02
N ARG A 306 14.76 -19.01 -21.47
CA ARG A 306 14.14 -18.89 -22.80
C ARG A 306 12.95 -17.93 -22.79
N LEU A 307 12.86 -17.09 -23.83
CA LEU A 307 11.80 -16.09 -23.97
C LEU A 307 10.41 -16.72 -24.15
N ASP A 308 10.33 -17.83 -24.90
CA ASP A 308 9.09 -18.58 -25.14
C ASP A 308 8.49 -19.12 -23.83
N LEU A 309 9.31 -19.73 -22.98
CA LEU A 309 8.91 -20.22 -21.67
C LEU A 309 8.48 -19.06 -20.74
N PHE A 310 9.19 -17.94 -20.78
CA PHE A 310 8.82 -16.75 -19.99
C PHE A 310 7.42 -16.26 -20.35
N HIS A 311 7.09 -16.13 -21.64
CA HIS A 311 5.77 -15.68 -22.05
C HIS A 311 4.65 -16.62 -21.60
N ARG A 312 4.90 -17.94 -21.62
CA ARG A 312 3.92 -18.94 -21.18
C ARG A 312 3.69 -18.91 -19.66
N LEU A 313 4.76 -18.74 -18.89
CA LEU A 313 4.69 -18.67 -17.42
C LEU A 313 4.17 -17.32 -16.91
N ASN A 314 4.45 -16.23 -17.62
CA ASN A 314 4.04 -14.87 -17.25
C ASN A 314 2.57 -14.56 -17.61
N THR A 315 1.73 -15.59 -17.78
CA THR A 315 0.29 -15.43 -18.06
C THR A 315 -0.43 -14.82 -16.87
N PHE A 316 -0.17 -15.34 -15.66
CA PHE A 316 -0.72 -14.82 -14.42
C PHE A 316 0.40 -14.62 -13.40
N THR A 317 0.83 -13.38 -13.20
CA THR A 317 1.94 -13.06 -12.30
C THR A 317 1.46 -12.41 -11.02
N LEU A 318 1.84 -12.99 -9.88
CA LEU A 318 1.58 -12.49 -8.54
C LEU A 318 2.90 -12.02 -7.93
N SER A 319 3.03 -10.72 -7.70
CA SER A 319 4.15 -10.16 -6.96
C SER A 319 3.85 -10.16 -5.47
N ILE A 320 4.74 -10.79 -4.68
CA ILE A 320 4.68 -10.80 -3.22
C ILE A 320 5.58 -9.68 -2.69
N PRO A 321 5.03 -8.68 -1.99
CA PRO A 321 5.81 -7.57 -1.48
C PRO A 321 6.80 -8.03 -0.40
N PRO A 322 8.02 -7.46 -0.37
CA PRO A 322 8.98 -7.71 0.68
C PRO A 322 8.47 -7.18 2.02
N LEU A 323 8.98 -7.74 3.13
CA LEU A 323 8.49 -7.47 4.49
C LEU A 323 8.59 -5.98 4.88
N ARG A 324 9.61 -5.29 4.36
CA ARG A 324 9.81 -3.83 4.53
C ARG A 324 8.66 -2.96 3.96
N GLU A 325 7.92 -3.47 2.98
CA GLU A 325 6.77 -2.77 2.37
C GLU A 325 5.42 -3.11 3.05
N ARG A 326 5.45 -3.95 4.10
CA ARG A 326 4.27 -4.38 4.86
C ARG A 326 4.52 -4.38 6.37
N PRO A 327 4.80 -3.21 6.97
CA PRO A 327 5.12 -3.10 8.39
C PRO A 327 3.99 -3.53 9.33
N GLU A 328 2.74 -3.51 8.86
CA GLU A 328 1.56 -3.98 9.62
C GLU A 328 1.63 -5.49 9.86
N ASP A 329 2.13 -6.27 8.88
CA ASP A 329 2.24 -7.72 8.96
C ASP A 329 3.33 -8.15 9.96
N ILE A 330 4.39 -7.34 10.12
CA ILE A 330 5.52 -7.64 11.02
C ILE A 330 5.03 -7.86 12.44
N LEU A 331 4.10 -7.01 12.91
CA LEU A 331 3.60 -7.09 14.28
C LEU A 331 2.86 -8.40 14.53
N GLU A 332 1.98 -8.79 13.62
CA GLU A 332 1.16 -9.99 13.78
C GLU A 332 1.98 -11.27 13.55
N LEU A 333 2.86 -11.29 12.55
CA LEU A 333 3.82 -12.37 12.35
C LEU A 333 4.68 -12.62 13.59
N THR A 334 5.16 -11.54 14.22
CA THR A 334 5.95 -11.61 15.45
C THR A 334 5.14 -12.22 16.59
N ARG A 335 3.88 -11.81 16.78
CA ARG A 335 2.99 -12.36 17.81
C ARG A 335 2.73 -13.85 17.61
N ILE A 336 2.41 -14.27 16.38
CA ILE A 336 2.17 -15.67 16.04
C ILE A 336 3.42 -16.51 16.28
N CYS A 337 4.59 -16.04 15.82
CA CYS A 337 5.87 -16.72 16.05
C CYS A 337 6.18 -16.85 17.53
N LEU A 338 6.03 -15.77 18.29
CA LEU A 338 6.28 -15.75 19.74
C LEU A 338 5.35 -16.71 20.48
N LYS A 339 4.05 -16.74 20.16
CA LYS A 339 3.10 -17.70 20.74
C LYS A 339 3.51 -19.15 20.42
N ARG A 340 3.91 -19.42 19.17
CA ARG A 340 4.36 -20.74 18.72
C ARG A 340 5.62 -21.19 19.44
N PHE A 341 6.63 -20.33 19.56
CA PHE A 341 7.89 -20.67 20.21
C PHE A 341 7.78 -20.71 21.73
N ASN A 342 6.98 -19.84 22.35
CA ASN A 342 6.66 -19.92 23.77
C ASN A 342 6.05 -21.27 24.14
N LYS A 343 5.08 -21.74 23.36
CA LYS A 343 4.48 -23.07 23.56
C LYS A 343 5.51 -24.19 23.35
N LYS A 344 6.35 -24.09 22.33
CA LYS A 344 7.35 -25.12 21.99
C LYS A 344 8.47 -25.24 23.04
N TYR A 345 8.97 -24.12 23.55
CA TYR A 345 10.05 -24.06 24.54
C TYR A 345 9.55 -23.96 25.98
N ASN A 346 8.24 -24.02 26.20
CA ASN A 346 7.57 -23.84 27.49
C ASN A 346 8.03 -22.55 28.22
N ARG A 347 8.15 -21.45 27.47
CA ARG A 347 8.58 -20.14 27.96
C ARG A 347 7.41 -19.15 27.91
N ARG A 348 7.55 -18.04 28.67
CA ARG A 348 6.62 -16.89 28.64
C ARG A 348 7.38 -15.61 28.27
N ALA A 349 8.05 -15.66 27.12
CA ALA A 349 8.72 -14.50 26.53
C ALA A 349 7.69 -13.46 26.08
N HIS A 350 7.97 -12.18 26.28
CA HIS A 350 7.20 -11.06 25.76
C HIS A 350 8.16 -10.10 25.07
N ILE A 351 7.70 -9.43 24.01
CA ILE A 351 8.47 -8.41 23.32
C ILE A 351 7.86 -7.06 23.70
N GLY A 352 8.69 -6.18 24.24
CA GLY A 352 8.31 -4.82 24.59
C GLY A 352 8.11 -3.92 23.38
N TYR A 353 7.49 -2.77 23.62
CA TYR A 353 7.19 -1.79 22.57
C TYR A 353 8.44 -1.30 21.83
N ARG A 354 9.55 -1.10 22.54
CA ARG A 354 10.82 -0.60 21.94
C ARG A 354 11.37 -1.57 20.90
N SER A 355 11.38 -2.86 21.20
CA SER A 355 11.88 -3.89 20.28
C SER A 355 10.94 -4.13 19.10
N LEU A 356 9.63 -3.97 19.29
CA LEU A 356 8.68 -3.96 18.17
C LEU A 356 8.93 -2.78 17.22
N GLN A 357 9.26 -1.60 17.73
CA GLN A 357 9.60 -0.43 16.89
C GLN A 357 10.93 -0.62 16.17
N ALA A 358 11.93 -1.23 16.83
CA ALA A 358 13.20 -1.57 16.20
C ALA A 358 13.00 -2.58 15.06
N LEU A 359 12.18 -3.62 15.28
CA LEU A 359 11.80 -4.57 14.24
C LEU A 359 11.11 -3.88 13.05
N LYS A 360 10.21 -2.92 13.28
CA LYS A 360 9.55 -2.19 12.18
C LYS A 360 10.50 -1.38 11.30
N THR A 361 11.60 -0.89 11.87
CA THR A 361 12.57 -0.05 11.16
C THR A 361 13.60 -0.89 10.40
N TYR A 362 13.69 -2.18 10.70
CA TYR A 362 14.67 -3.08 10.10
C TYR A 362 14.29 -3.48 8.65
N ALA A 363 15.29 -3.59 7.77
CA ALA A 363 15.07 -3.83 6.34
C ALA A 363 14.66 -5.28 5.99
N PHE A 364 14.98 -6.25 6.86
CA PHE A 364 14.75 -7.69 6.66
C PHE A 364 15.17 -8.22 5.28
N PRO A 365 16.48 -8.27 4.96
CA PRO A 365 16.96 -8.87 3.71
C PRO A 365 16.48 -10.32 3.51
N GLY A 366 16.29 -11.10 4.58
CA GLY A 366 15.73 -12.46 4.53
C GLY A 366 14.22 -12.53 4.79
N ASN A 367 13.52 -11.40 4.76
CA ASN A 367 12.07 -11.26 4.89
C ASN A 367 11.50 -12.05 6.10
N VAL A 368 10.44 -12.83 5.89
CA VAL A 368 9.73 -13.56 6.96
C VAL A 368 10.62 -14.67 7.55
N ARG A 369 11.49 -15.28 6.73
CA ARG A 369 12.41 -16.34 7.20
C ARG A 369 13.40 -15.79 8.23
N GLU A 370 13.91 -14.59 7.98
CA GLU A 370 14.78 -13.89 8.92
C GLU A 370 14.04 -13.48 10.19
N LEU A 371 12.83 -12.90 10.06
CA LEU A 371 11.99 -12.56 11.23
C LEU A 371 11.75 -13.79 12.13
N ILE A 372 11.38 -14.93 11.55
CA ILE A 372 11.17 -16.19 12.30
C ILE A 372 12.44 -16.60 13.03
N ASN A 373 13.61 -16.49 12.38
CA ASN A 373 14.90 -16.85 12.98
C ASN A 373 15.28 -15.92 14.12
N ILE A 374 15.12 -14.61 13.96
CA ILE A 374 15.40 -13.60 14.98
C ILE A 374 14.52 -13.86 16.21
N VAL A 375 13.21 -14.03 16.02
CA VAL A 375 12.27 -14.31 17.13
C VAL A 375 12.60 -15.65 17.79
N LYS A 376 12.92 -16.69 17.01
CA LYS A 376 13.34 -17.99 17.55
C LYS A 376 14.60 -17.89 18.40
N GLN A 377 15.62 -17.19 17.92
CA GLN A 377 16.88 -16.96 18.64
C GLN A 377 16.63 -16.19 19.93
N ALA A 378 15.84 -15.11 19.86
CA ALA A 378 15.49 -14.31 21.02
C ALA A 378 14.80 -15.17 22.10
N VAL A 379 13.78 -15.96 21.74
CA VAL A 379 13.07 -16.84 22.69
C VAL A 379 13.96 -17.95 23.26
N ALA A 380 14.92 -18.45 22.48
CA ALA A 380 15.82 -19.52 22.92
C ALA A 380 16.96 -19.03 23.84
N MET A 381 17.49 -17.84 23.58
CA MET A 381 18.67 -17.33 24.29
C MET A 381 18.36 -16.44 25.50
N CYS A 382 17.20 -15.80 25.55
CA CYS A 382 16.93 -14.80 26.58
C CYS A 382 16.00 -15.29 27.70
N ASP A 383 16.38 -14.98 28.95
CA ASP A 383 15.46 -14.98 30.09
C ASP A 383 14.61 -13.70 30.10
N ARG A 384 13.41 -13.77 30.70
CA ARG A 384 12.25 -12.85 30.57
C ARG A 384 12.51 -11.33 30.49
N ARG A 385 13.66 -10.82 30.96
CA ARG A 385 13.99 -9.38 31.03
C ARG A 385 14.99 -8.89 29.99
N GLN A 386 15.67 -9.76 29.23
CA GLN A 386 16.75 -9.38 28.29
C GLN A 386 16.38 -9.48 26.80
N LEU A 387 15.17 -9.94 26.48
CA LEU A 387 14.68 -10.03 25.10
C LEU A 387 14.72 -8.70 24.37
N ASP A 388 14.34 -7.63 25.07
CA ASP A 388 14.19 -6.33 24.44
C ASP A 388 15.55 -5.75 24.02
N ASP A 389 16.53 -5.79 24.92
CA ASP A 389 17.91 -5.34 24.64
C ASP A 389 18.62 -6.21 23.60
N TYR A 390 18.36 -7.52 23.59
CA TYR A 390 18.97 -8.43 22.61
C TYR A 390 18.40 -8.22 21.21
N LEU A 391 17.09 -8.03 21.09
CA LEU A 391 16.43 -7.71 19.81
C LEU A 391 16.89 -6.36 19.28
N ILE A 392 16.96 -5.34 20.14
CA ILE A 392 17.46 -4.01 19.76
C ILE A 392 18.92 -4.11 19.30
N ARG A 393 19.78 -4.83 20.02
CA ARG A 393 21.18 -5.03 19.58
C ARG A 393 21.31 -5.80 18.27
N LEU A 394 20.42 -6.76 17.99
CA LEU A 394 20.43 -7.50 16.72
C LEU A 394 19.94 -6.67 15.54
N THR A 395 18.99 -5.76 15.76
CA THR A 395 18.45 -4.88 14.72
C THR A 395 19.27 -3.59 14.54
N ASP A 396 19.91 -3.11 15.60
CA ASP A 396 20.80 -1.92 15.60
C ASP A 396 22.26 -2.28 15.30
N ALA A 397 22.66 -3.55 15.42
CA ALA A 397 23.94 -3.97 14.90
C ALA A 397 23.96 -3.63 13.41
N PRO A 398 24.91 -2.82 12.94
CA PRO A 398 25.13 -2.64 11.51
C PRO A 398 25.64 -3.97 10.98
N ASN A 399 24.72 -4.87 10.62
CA ASN A 399 25.09 -6.12 9.99
C ASN A 399 25.74 -5.79 8.66
N CYS A 400 26.87 -6.46 8.46
CA CYS A 400 27.80 -6.39 7.36
C CYS A 400 27.17 -5.92 6.04
N PRO A 401 27.79 -4.96 5.33
CA PRO A 401 27.38 -4.67 3.96
C PRO A 401 27.47 -5.94 3.14
N ASP A 402 26.38 -6.27 2.47
CA ASP A 402 26.29 -7.28 1.43
C ASP A 402 27.45 -7.07 0.43
N PRO A 403 28.18 -8.12 -0.04
CA PRO A 403 29.30 -7.97 -0.98
C PRO A 403 28.91 -7.40 -2.36
N GLY A 404 27.64 -7.02 -2.57
CA GLY A 404 27.09 -6.61 -3.86
C GLY A 404 26.47 -5.21 -3.90
N THR A 405 26.35 -4.47 -2.79
CA THR A 405 25.85 -3.08 -2.86
C THR A 405 26.98 -2.11 -3.17
N PRO A 406 26.96 -1.39 -4.31
CA PRO A 406 27.94 -0.35 -4.58
C PRO A 406 27.76 0.73 -3.52
N VAL A 407 28.79 0.89 -2.67
CA VAL A 407 29.01 2.11 -1.89
C VAL A 407 28.72 3.28 -2.82
N LYS A 408 27.83 4.19 -2.40
CA LYS A 408 27.48 5.41 -3.13
C LYS A 408 28.77 5.99 -3.73
N LYS A 409 28.94 5.84 -5.04
CA LYS A 409 30.01 6.49 -5.80
C LYS A 409 29.71 7.98 -5.77
N THR A 410 30.21 8.67 -4.74
CA THR A 410 30.58 10.08 -4.89
C THR A 410 31.61 10.10 -6.01
N GLY A 411 31.22 10.62 -7.17
CA GLY A 411 32.03 10.67 -8.38
C GLY A 411 33.29 11.49 -8.18
N GLY A 412 34.36 10.83 -7.77
CA GLY A 412 35.71 11.38 -7.68
C GLY A 412 36.73 10.28 -7.99
N ASN A 413 37.86 10.67 -8.57
CA ASN A 413 38.98 9.75 -8.81
C ASN A 413 39.45 9.13 -7.48
N LEU A 414 40.05 7.92 -7.53
CA LEU A 414 40.55 7.19 -6.34
C LEU A 414 41.39 8.09 -5.41
N VAL A 415 42.19 8.98 -5.99
CA VAL A 415 43.00 9.96 -5.28
C VAL A 415 42.15 10.93 -4.44
N GLN A 416 41.06 11.45 -4.99
CA GLN A 416 40.18 12.41 -4.28
C GLN A 416 39.38 11.74 -3.16
N THR A 417 39.00 10.47 -3.35
CA THR A 417 38.28 9.70 -2.33
C THR A 417 39.19 9.33 -1.15
N LEU A 418 40.45 9.00 -1.43
CA LEU A 418 41.44 8.78 -0.39
C LEU A 418 41.74 10.08 0.38
N GLU A 419 41.84 11.21 -0.32
CA GLU A 419 42.09 12.50 0.33
C GLU A 419 40.91 12.96 1.20
N SER A 420 39.66 12.72 0.81
CA SER A 420 38.49 13.08 1.61
C SER A 420 38.36 12.22 2.87
N VAL A 421 38.55 10.90 2.74
CA VAL A 421 38.54 9.98 3.88
C VAL A 421 39.70 10.29 4.83
N GLU A 422 40.89 10.55 4.31
CA GLU A 422 42.05 10.94 5.12
C GLU A 422 41.80 12.25 5.88
N HIS A 423 41.19 13.24 5.23
CA HIS A 423 40.83 14.51 5.85
C HIS A 423 39.80 14.35 6.97
N ASP A 424 38.78 13.51 6.79
CA ASP A 424 37.76 13.26 7.80
C ASP A 424 38.33 12.52 9.02
N MET A 425 39.22 11.56 8.81
CA MET A 425 39.92 10.87 9.91
C MET A 425 40.83 11.83 10.70
N LEU A 426 41.54 12.74 10.02
CA LEU A 426 42.35 13.77 10.67
C LEU A 426 41.48 14.75 11.47
N LYS A 427 40.31 15.16 10.97
CA LYS A 427 39.35 15.99 11.71
C LYS A 427 38.83 15.29 12.97
N GLN A 428 38.47 14.02 12.88
CA GLN A 428 38.02 13.25 14.04
C GLN A 428 39.13 13.11 15.09
N ALA A 429 40.37 12.87 14.66
CA ALA A 429 41.52 12.83 15.56
C ALA A 429 41.77 14.19 16.24
N ALA A 430 41.66 15.30 15.50
CA ALA A 430 41.82 16.65 16.06
C ALA A 430 40.72 17.07 17.04
N GLN A 431 39.51 16.51 16.91
CA GLN A 431 38.40 16.74 17.85
C GLN A 431 38.53 15.93 19.13
N ARG A 432 39.06 14.70 19.05
CA ARG A 432 39.16 13.79 20.20
C ARG A 432 40.47 13.92 20.97
N CYS A 433 41.57 14.27 20.31
CA CYS A 433 42.91 14.27 20.91
C CYS A 433 43.40 15.70 21.16
N ARG A 434 43.96 15.94 22.34
CA ARG A 434 44.47 17.26 22.76
C ARG A 434 45.92 17.52 22.32
N THR A 435 46.66 16.49 21.94
CA THR A 435 48.06 16.62 21.52
C THR A 435 48.33 15.88 20.21
N THR A 436 49.32 16.34 19.45
CA THR A 436 49.72 15.72 18.18
C THR A 436 50.29 14.31 18.36
N ARG A 437 50.84 14.00 19.54
CA ARG A 437 51.35 12.67 19.89
C ARG A 437 50.22 11.66 20.14
N GLN A 438 49.14 12.07 20.79
CA GLN A 438 47.93 11.24 20.95
C GLN A 438 47.19 11.04 19.63
N ALA A 439 47.13 12.06 18.78
CA ALA A 439 46.54 11.93 17.45
C ALA A 439 47.33 10.93 16.57
N ALA A 440 48.66 10.88 16.72
CA ALA A 440 49.53 9.93 16.03
C ALA A 440 49.30 8.49 16.47
N GLU A 441 49.15 8.27 17.76
CA GLU A 441 48.81 6.95 18.33
C GLU A 441 47.40 6.51 17.92
N PHE A 442 46.42 7.43 17.95
CA PHE A 442 45.05 7.17 17.53
C PHE A 442 44.93 6.82 16.03
N LEU A 443 45.74 7.45 15.18
CA LEU A 443 45.75 7.22 13.74
C LEU A 443 46.75 6.13 13.30
N GLY A 444 47.55 5.58 14.22
CA GLY A 444 48.54 4.54 13.92
C GLY A 444 49.69 4.99 13.03
N ILE A 445 50.01 6.30 12.97
CA ILE A 445 51.06 6.86 12.12
C ILE A 445 52.08 7.67 12.93
N SER A 446 53.27 7.87 12.38
CA SER A 446 54.33 8.59 13.09
C SER A 446 53.96 10.07 13.36
N GLN A 447 54.38 10.61 14.52
CA GLN A 447 54.11 12.00 14.91
C GLN A 447 54.52 13.03 13.83
N PRO A 448 55.69 12.92 13.16
CA PRO A 448 56.05 13.84 12.08
C PRO A 448 55.07 13.79 10.89
N THR A 449 54.53 12.61 10.56
CA THR A 449 53.55 12.43 9.48
C THR A 449 52.24 13.12 9.79
N VAL A 450 51.78 13.03 11.04
CA VAL A 450 50.58 13.73 11.53
C VAL A 450 50.73 15.24 11.45
N VAL A 451 51.86 15.78 11.92
CA VAL A 451 52.15 17.22 11.86
C VAL A 451 52.17 17.71 10.40
N ARG A 452 52.79 16.94 9.49
CA ARG A 452 52.82 17.26 8.05
C ARG A 452 51.42 17.26 7.43
N LYS A 453 50.58 16.28 7.78
CA LYS A 453 49.21 16.15 7.26
C LYS A 453 48.26 17.19 7.86
N PHE A 454 48.37 17.51 9.15
CA PHE A 454 47.62 18.63 9.77
C PHE A 454 47.95 19.97 9.10
N LYS A 455 49.22 20.19 8.75
CA LYS A 455 49.64 21.40 8.03
C LYS A 455 49.13 21.42 6.58
N LYS A 456 49.16 20.27 5.87
CA LYS A 456 48.63 20.13 4.49
C LYS A 456 47.13 20.40 4.42
N TYR A 457 46.36 19.95 5.40
CA TYR A 457 44.89 20.03 5.40
C TYR A 457 44.32 21.15 6.29
N HIS A 458 45.17 22.03 6.83
CA HIS A 458 44.78 23.15 7.69
C HIS A 458 43.88 22.79 8.90
N VAL A 459 43.98 21.56 9.40
CA VAL A 459 43.24 21.12 10.58
C VAL A 459 44.06 21.47 11.82
N ARG A 460 43.50 22.34 12.67
CA ARG A 460 44.10 22.72 13.96
C ARG A 460 43.46 21.90 15.08
N ILE A 461 44.30 21.38 15.97
CA ILE A 461 43.84 20.84 17.25
C ILE A 461 43.29 22.03 18.04
N ARG A 462 42.10 21.87 18.65
CA ARG A 462 41.58 22.84 19.62
C ARG A 462 42.50 22.80 20.83
N ASN A 463 43.50 23.67 20.85
CA ASN A 463 44.19 24.04 22.08
C ASN A 463 43.16 24.78 22.94
N GLY A 464 43.05 24.35 24.20
CA GLY A 464 42.14 24.97 25.18
C GLY A 464 42.39 26.46 25.31
#